data_AF-A0A2G9TAX4-F1
#
_entry.id   AF-A0A2G9TAX4-F1
#
_cell.length_a   1.000
_cell.length_b   1.000
_cell.length_c   1.000
_cell.angle_alpha   90.00
_cell.angle_beta   90.00
_cell.angle_gamma   90.00
#
_symmetry.space_group_name_H-M   'P 1'
#
loop_
_entity.id
_entity.type
_entity.pdbx_description
1 polymer ?
#
loop_
_entity_poly.entity_id
_entity_poly.type
_entity_poly.pdbx_seq_one_letter_code
_entity_poly.pdbx_strand_id
1 'polypeptide(L)'
;MLAFQARIRNPRNEDLWLESVRLEMRAGLRELAAERLARALQEWRLWAEAIWMEERHGRRSKSVDALKRCEHNPHVLVAAARLFWSERKARFLD
;
A
#
# COMPACT_ATOMS: atom_id res chain seq x y z
N MET A 1 19.84 5.27 3.82
CA MET A 1 20.19 6.53 3.14
C MET A 1 20.06 6.48 1.62
N LEU A 2 20.40 5.38 0.94
CA LEU A 2 20.33 5.29 -0.53
C LEU A 2 18.93 5.47 -1.12
N ALA A 3 17.88 4.88 -0.51
CA ALA A 3 16.50 5.02 -0.99
C ALA A 3 15.99 6.48 -0.97
N PHE A 4 16.38 7.27 0.03
CA PHE A 4 15.99 8.68 0.12
C PHE A 4 16.64 9.54 -0.97
N GLN A 5 17.92 9.30 -1.24
CA GLN A 5 18.64 9.97 -2.33
C GLN A 5 18.14 9.53 -3.72
N ALA A 6 17.78 8.25 -3.87
CA ALA A 6 17.22 7.72 -5.12
C ALA A 6 15.88 8.40 -5.45
N ARG A 7 15.01 8.62 -4.46
CA ARG A 7 13.74 9.33 -4.61
C ARG A 7 13.90 10.79 -5.02
N ILE A 8 14.89 11.50 -4.46
CA ILE A 8 15.20 12.89 -4.84
C ILE A 8 15.71 12.95 -6.29
N ARG A 9 16.50 11.96 -6.71
CA ARG A 9 17.05 11.89 -8.07
C ARG A 9 16.03 11.45 -9.11
N ASN A 10 15.05 10.62 -8.73
CA ASN A 10 14.03 10.13 -9.65
C ASN A 10 12.65 10.06 -8.98
N PRO A 11 11.97 11.22 -8.82
CA PRO A 11 10.72 11.31 -8.07
C PRO A 11 9.54 10.65 -8.79
N ARG A 12 9.66 10.33 -10.08
CA ARG A 12 8.59 9.73 -10.89
C ARG A 12 8.49 8.21 -10.77
N ASN A 13 9.44 7.57 -10.08
CA ASN A 13 9.45 6.11 -9.99
C ASN A 13 8.73 5.64 -8.71
N GLU A 14 7.56 5.03 -8.90
CA GLU A 14 6.71 4.44 -7.87
C GLU A 14 7.45 3.38 -7.02
N ASP A 15 8.33 2.59 -7.62
CA ASP A 15 9.08 1.53 -6.93
C ASP A 15 10.06 2.08 -5.88
N LEU A 16 10.63 3.27 -6.14
CA LEU A 16 11.53 3.94 -5.20
C LEU A 16 10.79 4.45 -3.97
N TRP A 17 9.55 4.90 -4.15
CA TRP A 17 8.67 5.29 -3.05
C TRP A 17 8.27 4.08 -2.20
N LEU A 18 7.91 2.97 -2.84
CA LEU A 18 7.60 1.72 -2.17
C LEU A 18 8.78 1.20 -1.34
N GLU A 19 9.99 1.15 -1.91
CA GLU A 19 11.17 0.71 -1.19
C GLU A 19 11.57 1.66 -0.05
N SER A 20 11.34 2.97 -0.20
CA SER A 20 11.54 3.92 0.91
C SER A 20 10.59 3.65 2.08
N VAL A 21 9.31 3.36 1.81
CA VAL A 21 8.32 3.02 2.84
C VAL A 21 8.68 1.71 3.54
N ARG A 22 9.05 0.68 2.77
CA ARG A 22 9.49 -0.62 3.31
C ARG A 22 10.75 -0.53 4.15
N LEU A 23 11.70 0.32 3.75
CA LEU A 23 12.92 0.55 4.50
C LEU A 23 12.61 1.14 5.89
N GLU A 24 11.66 2.06 5.98
CA GLU A 24 11.27 2.70 7.24
C GLU A 24 10.44 1.79 8.13
N MET A 25 9.56 0.98 7.54
CA MET A 25 8.87 -0.08 8.26
C MET A 25 9.85 -1.09 8.87
N ARG A 26 10.88 -1.51 8.12
CA ARG A 26 11.95 -2.40 8.62
C ARG A 26 12.79 -1.74 9.71
N ALA A 27 12.99 -0.43 9.63
CA ALA A 27 13.69 0.35 10.65
C ALA A 27 12.85 0.60 11.92
N GLY A 28 11.58 0.15 11.96
CA GLY A 28 10.67 0.37 13.08
C GLY A 28 10.06 1.77 13.14
N LEU A 29 10.34 2.62 12.16
CA LEU A 29 9.88 4.01 12.09
C LEU A 29 8.48 4.08 11.46
N ARG A 30 7.48 3.53 12.15
CA ARG A 30 6.11 3.37 11.62
C ARG A 30 5.43 4.70 11.26
N GLU A 31 5.61 5.74 12.07
CA GLU A 31 5.03 7.07 11.81
C GLU A 31 5.62 7.69 10.55
N LEU A 32 6.95 7.60 10.41
CA LEU A 32 7.68 8.13 9.26
C LEU A 32 7.29 7.39 7.96
N ALA A 33 7.11 6.07 8.07
CA ALA A 33 6.63 5.23 6.98
C ALA A 33 5.18 5.60 6.59
N ALA A 34 4.31 5.89 7.56
CA ALA A 34 2.94 6.30 7.31
C ALA A 34 2.85 7.68 6.64
N GLU A 35 3.68 8.64 7.06
CA GLU A 35 3.77 9.95 6.39
C GLU A 35 4.26 9.80 4.94
N ARG A 36 5.28 8.97 4.72
CA ARG A 36 5.78 8.69 3.37
C ARG A 36 4.77 7.98 2.52
N LEU A 37 4.04 7.02 3.07
CA LEU A 37 2.96 6.34 2.37
C LEU A 37 1.83 7.32 2.04
N ALA A 38 1.49 8.26 2.92
CA ALA A 38 0.45 9.27 2.66
C ALA A 38 0.82 10.20 1.50
N ARG A 39 2.07 10.68 1.46
CA ARG A 39 2.60 11.39 0.29
C ARG A 39 2.62 10.49 -0.93
N ALA A 40 3.01 9.23 -0.71
CA ALA A 40 3.10 8.26 -1.78
C ALA A 40 1.74 8.11 -2.47
N LEU A 41 0.68 7.94 -1.70
CA LEU A 41 -0.71 7.79 -2.15
C LEU A 41 -1.28 8.99 -2.92
N GLN A 42 -0.81 10.21 -2.64
CA GLN A 42 -1.29 11.41 -3.32
C GLN A 42 -0.69 11.56 -4.72
N GLU A 43 0.59 11.27 -4.87
CA GLU A 43 1.32 11.48 -6.13
C GLU A 43 1.45 10.18 -6.97
N TRP A 44 1.48 9.00 -6.33
CA TRP A 44 1.64 7.69 -6.97
C TRP A 44 0.61 6.70 -6.40
N ARG A 45 -0.04 5.87 -7.23
CA ARG A 45 -1.23 5.09 -6.83
C ARG A 45 -0.88 3.83 -6.02
N LEU A 46 -0.04 3.97 -4.98
CA LEU A 46 0.51 2.95 -4.08
C LEU A 46 -0.51 2.45 -3.03
N TRP A 47 -1.75 2.27 -3.45
CA TRP A 47 -2.84 1.82 -2.58
C TRP A 47 -2.68 0.39 -2.09
N ALA A 48 -1.97 -0.45 -2.85
CA ALA A 48 -1.72 -1.84 -2.46
C ALA A 48 -0.94 -1.92 -1.13
N GLU A 49 0.13 -1.15 -0.97
CA GLU A 49 0.93 -1.15 0.26
C GLU A 49 0.17 -0.47 1.42
N ALA A 50 -0.66 0.53 1.11
CA ALA A 50 -1.50 1.18 2.11
C ALA A 50 -2.55 0.25 2.74
N ILE A 51 -3.08 -0.71 1.97
CA ILE A 51 -3.96 -1.75 2.51
C ILE A 51 -3.21 -2.64 3.51
N TRP A 52 -1.94 -2.98 3.24
CA TRP A 52 -1.14 -3.85 4.11
C TRP A 52 -0.59 -3.15 5.35
N MET A 53 -0.27 -1.86 5.25
CA MET A 53 0.17 -1.04 6.38
C MET A 53 -0.92 -0.78 7.40
N GLU A 54 -2.19 -0.82 6.99
CA GLU A 54 -3.32 -0.64 7.90
C GLU A 54 -3.43 -1.83 8.89
N GLU A 55 -3.94 -1.55 10.09
CA GLU A 55 -4.24 -2.60 11.06
C GLU A 55 -5.25 -3.59 10.49
N ARG A 56 -5.14 -4.85 10.92
CA ARG A 56 -5.92 -5.98 10.38
C ARG A 56 -7.43 -5.69 10.31
N HIS A 57 -7.99 -4.95 11.28
CA HIS A 57 -9.40 -4.54 11.29
C HIS A 57 -9.73 -3.43 10.28
N GLY A 58 -8.82 -2.51 10.01
CA GLY A 58 -9.01 -1.39 9.08
C GLY A 58 -8.73 -1.72 7.61
N ARG A 59 -8.00 -2.82 7.33
CA ARG A 59 -7.58 -3.18 5.96
C ARG A 59 -8.75 -3.32 4.99
N ARG A 60 -9.89 -3.86 5.44
CA ARG A 60 -11.09 -4.01 4.61
C ARG A 60 -11.65 -2.66 4.17
N SER A 61 -11.78 -1.71 5.09
CA SER A 61 -12.23 -0.34 4.77
C SER A 61 -11.28 0.33 3.77
N LYS A 62 -9.96 0.24 4.05
CA LYS A 62 -8.92 0.77 3.17
C LYS A 62 -8.94 0.16 1.77
N SER A 63 -9.25 -1.13 1.66
CA SER A 63 -9.35 -1.83 0.37
C SER A 63 -10.52 -1.32 -0.48
N VAL A 64 -11.65 -0.98 0.14
CA VAL A 64 -12.81 -0.39 -0.56
C VAL A 64 -12.49 1.01 -1.06
N ASP A 65 -11.83 1.83 -0.24
CA ASP A 65 -11.39 3.17 -0.65
C ASP A 65 -10.35 3.12 -1.78
N ALA A 66 -9.43 2.16 -1.70
CA ALA A 66 -8.44 1.91 -2.74
C ALA A 66 -9.10 1.51 -4.07
N LEU A 67 -10.10 0.61 -4.04
CA LEU A 67 -10.84 0.20 -5.23
C LEU A 67 -11.61 1.36 -5.85
N LYS A 68 -12.29 2.19 -5.04
CA LYS A 68 -13.02 3.38 -5.53
C LYS A 68 -12.11 4.40 -6.19
N ARG A 69 -10.90 4.60 -5.67
CA ARG A 69 -9.92 5.55 -6.22
C ARG A 69 -9.13 4.97 -7.38
N CYS A 70 -8.97 3.65 -7.45
CA CYS A 70 -8.07 2.96 -8.36
C CYS A 70 -8.64 1.67 -8.96
N GLU A 71 -9.80 1.76 -9.61
CA GLU A 71 -10.46 0.61 -10.27
C GLU A 71 -9.57 -0.13 -11.27
N HIS A 72 -8.66 0.57 -11.94
CA HIS A 72 -7.81 0.00 -13.01
C HIS A 72 -6.39 -0.38 -12.57
N ASN A 73 -6.05 -0.28 -11.28
CA ASN A 73 -4.71 -0.64 -10.83
C ASN A 73 -4.63 -2.15 -10.51
N PRO A 74 -3.86 -2.96 -11.28
CA PRO A 74 -3.76 -4.39 -11.06
C PRO A 74 -3.21 -4.76 -9.67
N HIS A 75 -2.35 -3.92 -9.08
CA HIS A 75 -1.79 -4.18 -7.74
C HIS A 75 -2.85 -4.03 -6.64
N VAL A 76 -3.81 -3.12 -6.81
CA VAL A 76 -4.91 -2.91 -5.85
C VAL A 76 -5.89 -4.07 -5.91
N LEU A 77 -6.20 -4.55 -7.12
CA LEU A 77 -7.07 -5.72 -7.33
C LEU A 77 -6.46 -6.97 -6.70
N VAL A 78 -5.16 -7.22 -6.92
CA VAL A 78 -4.45 -8.35 -6.30
C VAL A 78 -4.39 -8.23 -4.78
N ALA A 79 -4.17 -7.03 -4.24
CA ALA A 79 -4.16 -6.79 -2.79
C ALA A 79 -5.54 -7.05 -2.17
N ALA A 80 -6.61 -6.57 -2.79
CA ALA A 80 -7.99 -6.83 -2.36
C ALA A 80 -8.34 -8.32 -2.44
N ALA A 81 -7.97 -9.01 -3.52
CA ALA A 81 -8.20 -10.44 -3.67
C ALA A 81 -7.48 -11.26 -2.58
N ARG A 82 -6.22 -10.93 -2.27
CA ARG A 82 -5.47 -11.56 -1.16
C ARG A 82 -6.13 -11.31 0.20
N LEU A 83 -6.67 -10.11 0.40
CA LEU A 83 -7.38 -9.76 1.63
C LEU A 83 -8.66 -10.60 1.79
N PHE A 84 -9.48 -10.68 0.74
CA PHE A 84 -10.68 -11.54 0.73
C PHE A 84 -10.35 -13.01 0.96
N TRP A 85 -9.25 -13.50 0.39
CA TRP A 85 -8.75 -14.86 0.65
C TRP A 85 -8.38 -15.05 2.12
N SER A 86 -7.67 -14.09 2.72
CA SER A 86 -7.25 -14.16 4.13
C SER A 86 -8.41 -14.10 5.13
N GLU A 87 -9.50 -13.40 4.79
CA GLU A 87 -10.69 -13.28 5.63
C GLU A 87 -11.62 -14.50 5.54
N ARG A 88 -11.28 -15.52 4.74
CA ARG A 88 -12.09 -16.75 4.54
C ARG A 88 -13.58 -16.48 4.29
N LYS A 89 -13.91 -15.41 3.56
CA LYS A 89 -15.23 -15.31 2.90
C LYS A 89 -15.25 -16.16 1.63
N ALA A 90 -14.76 -17.38 1.70
CA ALA A 90 -15.11 -18.43 0.75
C ALA A 90 -16.49 -18.94 1.15
N ARG A 91 -17.53 -18.13 0.94
CA ARG A 91 -18.90 -18.66 0.87
C ARG A 91 -19.04 -19.29 -0.51
N PHE A 92 -18.31 -20.38 -0.74
CA PHE A 92 -18.63 -21.29 -1.84
C PHE A 92 -19.81 -22.12 -1.36
N LEU A 93 -21.00 -21.71 -1.81
CA LEU A 93 -22.24 -22.51 -1.91
C LEU A 93 -22.77 -23.12 -0.59
N ASP A 94 -23.79 -22.48 -0.02
CA ASP A 94 -24.95 -23.17 0.57
C ASP A 94 -26.17 -22.85 -0.31
#